data_AF-A0A2V1D1F0-F1
#
_entry.id   AF-A0A2V1D1F0-F1
#
_cell.length_a   1.000
_cell.length_b   1.000
_cell.length_c   1.000
_cell.angle_alpha   90.00
_cell.angle_beta   90.00
_cell.angle_gamma   90.00
#
_symmetry.space_group_name_H-M   'P 1'
#
loop_
_entity.id
_entity.type
_entity.pdbx_description
1 polymer ?
#
loop_
_entity_poly.entity_id
_entity_poly.type
_entity_poly.pdbx_seq_one_letter_code
_entity_poly.pdbx_strand_id
1 'polypeptide(L)'
;MLKTLYHGEPLTKGLLRASAETGRATSLSSLRIPPHFRWGRYQAVWSAISEEYSQYALRILQWLTFSARPLSIDEVAEVVAIDVKRDPAFDHNEILSEPLDALNICSSVVIITVDNDNKWEDSPSRIVALAHYSVKEYLVSDRIWTGKAAKYGMRDNACHDAIARSCLGYLLQFQQLELDLECLSTFRLARYSAEFWISHTQKTGEQTEETDQIAIRLCSKKSSANVN
;
A
#
# COMPACT_ATOMS: atom_id res chain seq x y z
N MET A 1 -3.88 -47.53 -30.63
CA MET A 1 -4.15 -48.46 -29.52
C MET A 1 -4.15 -47.64 -28.24
N LEU A 2 -5.10 -47.89 -27.35
CA LEU A 2 -5.42 -47.21 -26.09
C LEU A 2 -6.38 -46.01 -26.15
N LYS A 3 -7.31 -46.08 -25.20
CA LYS A 3 -8.67 -45.57 -25.11
C LYS A 3 -8.78 -44.98 -23.70
N THR A 4 -9.53 -43.90 -23.55
CA THR A 4 -10.34 -43.54 -22.37
C THR A 4 -9.62 -43.15 -21.06
N LEU A 5 -9.72 -41.88 -20.67
CA LEU A 5 -10.34 -41.41 -19.42
C LEU A 5 -10.11 -39.89 -19.29
N TYR A 6 -11.20 -39.18 -18.96
CA TYR A 6 -11.35 -37.78 -18.50
C TYR A 6 -12.45 -37.04 -19.29
N HIS A 7 -13.67 -37.57 -19.20
CA HIS A 7 -14.86 -36.71 -19.19
C HIS A 7 -15.06 -36.22 -17.75
N GLY A 8 -14.54 -35.03 -17.45
CA GLY A 8 -14.98 -34.22 -16.32
C GLY A 8 -16.01 -33.22 -16.81
N GLU A 9 -17.28 -33.43 -16.46
CA GLU A 9 -18.34 -32.43 -16.59
C GLU A 9 -17.93 -31.10 -15.92
N PRO A 10 -18.12 -29.94 -16.55
CA PRO A 10 -17.88 -28.67 -15.89
C PRO A 10 -18.93 -28.43 -14.80
N LEU A 11 -18.46 -28.15 -13.58
CA LEU A 11 -19.21 -27.82 -12.37
C LEU A 11 -20.21 -26.64 -12.49
N THR A 12 -20.34 -26.03 -13.66
CA THR A 12 -21.29 -24.95 -13.96
C THR A 12 -22.72 -25.44 -14.22
N LYS A 13 -22.94 -26.71 -14.60
CA LYS A 13 -24.30 -27.24 -14.84
C LYS A 13 -25.07 -27.60 -13.55
N GLY A 14 -24.39 -27.84 -12.43
CA GLY A 14 -25.03 -28.16 -11.15
C GLY A 14 -25.71 -26.96 -10.47
N LEU A 15 -25.18 -25.75 -10.66
CA LEU A 15 -25.72 -24.53 -10.03
C LEU A 15 -26.88 -23.90 -10.81
N LEU A 16 -27.00 -24.17 -12.11
CA LEU A 16 -28.09 -23.65 -12.94
C LEU A 16 -29.41 -24.44 -12.77
N ARG A 17 -29.36 -25.70 -12.33
CA ARG A 17 -30.58 -26.51 -12.12
C ARG A 17 -31.32 -26.19 -10.82
N ALA A 18 -30.64 -25.62 -9.83
CA ALA A 18 -31.25 -25.21 -8.56
C ALA A 18 -31.88 -23.81 -8.59
N SER A 19 -31.62 -23.02 -9.64
CA SER A 19 -32.10 -21.63 -9.76
C SER A 19 -33.35 -21.46 -10.64
N ALA A 20 -33.91 -22.55 -11.18
CA ALA A 20 -35.05 -22.48 -12.10
C ALA A 20 -36.44 -22.61 -11.41
N GLU A 21 -36.51 -22.87 -10.10
CA GLU A 21 -37.79 -23.13 -9.42
C GLU A 21 -38.27 -22.04 -8.45
N THR A 22 -37.61 -20.89 -8.39
CA THR A 22 -38.15 -19.77 -7.60
C THR A 22 -37.91 -18.45 -8.29
N GLY A 23 -38.98 -17.94 -8.93
CA GLY A 23 -39.02 -16.64 -9.58
C GLY A 23 -38.82 -15.49 -8.60
N ARG A 24 -37.56 -15.18 -8.27
CA ARG A 24 -37.15 -13.89 -7.70
C ARG A 24 -35.88 -13.42 -8.38
N ALA A 25 -36.05 -12.42 -9.25
CA ALA A 25 -34.97 -11.58 -9.72
C ALA A 25 -34.28 -10.96 -8.49
N THR A 26 -33.11 -11.50 -8.12
CA THR A 26 -32.34 -11.00 -6.99
C THR A 26 -31.12 -10.31 -7.57
N SER A 27 -31.07 -8.99 -7.38
CA SER A 27 -29.95 -8.14 -7.75
C SER A 27 -28.62 -8.74 -7.30
N LEU A 28 -27.63 -8.79 -8.20
CA LEU A 28 -26.28 -9.32 -7.92
C LEU A 28 -25.50 -8.52 -6.86
N SER A 29 -26.08 -7.44 -6.32
CA SER A 29 -25.47 -6.58 -5.29
C SER A 29 -25.53 -7.12 -3.85
N SER A 30 -26.08 -8.32 -3.61
CA SER A 30 -26.30 -8.82 -2.24
C SER A 30 -25.74 -10.22 -1.90
N LEU A 31 -24.76 -10.73 -2.65
CA LEU A 31 -24.05 -11.95 -2.20
C LEU A 31 -23.12 -11.61 -1.02
N ARG A 32 -23.70 -11.54 0.19
CA ARG A 32 -23.00 -11.27 1.45
C ARG A 32 -22.21 -12.52 1.86
N ILE A 33 -21.06 -12.71 1.21
CA ILE A 33 -20.08 -13.73 1.60
C ILE A 33 -19.71 -13.47 3.07
N PRO A 34 -19.84 -14.47 3.96
CA PRO A 34 -19.49 -14.31 5.36
C PRO A 34 -18.06 -13.81 5.51
N PRO A 35 -17.77 -12.90 6.45
CA PRO A 35 -16.48 -12.24 6.48
C PRO A 35 -15.33 -13.24 6.71
N HIS A 36 -15.58 -14.38 7.38
CA HIS A 36 -14.63 -15.49 7.50
C HIS A 36 -14.20 -16.13 6.17
N PHE A 37 -15.09 -16.18 5.19
CA PHE A 37 -14.78 -16.73 3.87
C PHE A 37 -13.96 -15.74 3.02
N ARG A 38 -14.03 -14.43 3.32
CA ARG A 38 -13.17 -13.42 2.70
C ARG A 38 -11.75 -13.46 3.27
N TRP A 39 -11.60 -13.68 4.58
CA TRP A 39 -10.28 -13.70 5.24
C TRP A 39 -9.39 -14.86 4.80
N GLY A 40 -9.97 -16.06 4.61
CA GLY A 40 -9.22 -17.21 4.10
C GLY A 40 -8.57 -16.94 2.73
N ARG A 41 -9.23 -16.13 1.88
CA ARG A 41 -8.67 -15.72 0.59
C ARG A 41 -7.51 -14.74 0.74
N TYR A 42 -7.62 -13.77 1.66
CA TYR A 42 -6.51 -12.84 1.95
C TYR A 42 -5.29 -13.59 2.49
N GLN A 43 -5.50 -14.54 3.41
CA GLN A 43 -4.42 -15.37 3.94
C GLN A 43 -3.73 -16.17 2.84
N ALA A 44 -4.47 -16.79 1.93
CA ALA A 44 -3.89 -17.57 0.83
C ALA A 44 -3.05 -16.68 -0.11
N VAL A 45 -3.57 -15.51 -0.49
CA VAL A 45 -2.90 -14.56 -1.38
C VAL A 45 -1.61 -14.02 -0.76
N TRP A 46 -1.66 -13.54 0.49
CA TRP A 46 -0.49 -12.96 1.15
C TRP A 46 0.55 -13.99 1.58
N SER A 47 0.14 -15.21 1.88
CA SER A 47 1.09 -16.30 2.17
C SER A 47 1.79 -16.82 0.91
N ALA A 48 1.25 -16.52 -0.28
CA ALA A 48 1.83 -16.89 -1.57
C ALA A 48 2.84 -15.86 -2.11
N ILE A 49 2.89 -14.65 -1.52
CA ILE A 49 3.93 -13.67 -1.84
C ILE A 49 5.28 -14.25 -1.42
N SER A 50 6.24 -14.27 -2.33
CA SER A 50 7.59 -14.77 -2.03
C SER A 50 8.22 -13.95 -0.91
N GLU A 51 9.18 -14.56 -0.19
CA GLU A 51 9.83 -13.85 0.91
C GLU A 51 10.58 -12.60 0.44
N GLU A 52 11.14 -12.65 -0.79
CA GLU A 52 11.79 -11.53 -1.47
C GLU A 52 10.86 -10.31 -1.63
N TYR A 53 9.63 -10.52 -2.09
CA TYR A 53 8.65 -9.43 -2.28
C TYR A 53 7.87 -9.08 -1.01
N SER A 54 8.08 -9.81 0.08
CA SER A 54 7.23 -9.67 1.28
C SER A 54 7.40 -8.32 1.98
N GLN A 55 8.62 -7.78 1.99
CA GLN A 55 8.89 -6.46 2.57
C GLN A 55 8.27 -5.33 1.75
N TYR A 56 8.33 -5.43 0.42
CA TYR A 56 7.67 -4.48 -0.48
C TYR A 56 6.15 -4.52 -0.33
N ALA A 57 5.57 -5.72 -0.30
CA ALA A 57 4.14 -5.90 -0.06
C ALA A 57 3.72 -5.32 1.30
N LEU A 58 4.52 -5.50 2.35
CA LEU A 58 4.26 -4.91 3.66
C LEU A 58 4.23 -3.39 3.60
N ARG A 59 5.24 -2.76 2.99
CA ARG A 59 5.31 -1.29 2.82
C ARG A 59 4.10 -0.77 2.03
N ILE A 60 3.79 -1.38 0.89
CA ILE A 60 2.66 -0.96 0.06
C ILE A 60 1.35 -1.09 0.84
N LEU A 61 1.07 -2.25 1.46
CA LEU A 61 -0.16 -2.45 2.22
C LEU A 61 -0.26 -1.48 3.40
N GLN A 62 0.85 -1.18 4.09
CA GLN A 62 0.87 -0.22 5.19
C GLN A 62 0.45 1.17 4.70
N TRP A 63 1.08 1.65 3.62
CA TRP A 63 0.76 2.95 3.04
C TRP A 63 -0.67 2.99 2.49
N LEU A 64 -1.14 1.98 1.76
CA LEU A 64 -2.53 1.93 1.29
C LEU A 64 -3.56 1.90 2.43
N THR A 65 -3.18 1.41 3.61
CA THR A 65 -4.08 1.28 4.76
C THR A 65 -4.19 2.56 5.58
N PHE A 66 -3.09 3.30 5.73
CA PHE A 66 -2.98 4.41 6.67
C PHE A 66 -2.73 5.78 6.04
N SER A 67 -2.54 5.86 4.71
CA SER A 67 -2.35 7.15 4.05
C SER A 67 -3.55 8.07 4.22
N ALA A 68 -3.29 9.36 4.34
CA ALA A 68 -4.30 10.41 4.54
C ALA A 68 -5.18 10.62 3.30
N ARG A 69 -4.68 10.26 2.12
CA ARG A 69 -5.39 10.23 0.85
C ARG A 69 -4.96 9.02 0.02
N PRO A 70 -5.72 8.65 -1.03
CA PRO A 70 -5.25 7.69 -2.03
C PRO A 70 -3.89 8.12 -2.62
N LEU A 71 -3.05 7.13 -2.93
CA LEU A 71 -1.72 7.35 -3.51
C LEU A 71 -1.77 7.06 -5.01
N SER A 72 -1.00 7.82 -5.79
CA SER A 72 -0.76 7.48 -7.20
C SER A 72 0.12 6.24 -7.32
N ILE A 73 0.11 5.59 -8.48
CA ILE A 73 0.99 4.46 -8.76
C ILE A 73 2.47 4.84 -8.63
N ASP A 74 2.83 6.06 -9.02
CA ASP A 74 4.21 6.54 -8.96
C ASP A 74 4.64 6.86 -7.51
N GLU A 75 3.72 7.37 -6.69
CA GLU A 75 3.95 7.51 -5.25
C GLU A 75 4.16 6.15 -4.59
N VAL A 76 3.36 5.14 -4.96
CA VAL A 76 3.53 3.77 -4.45
C VAL A 76 4.89 3.19 -4.90
N ALA A 77 5.36 3.49 -6.11
CA ALA A 77 6.68 3.07 -6.59
C ALA A 77 7.81 3.61 -5.72
N GLU A 78 7.74 4.87 -5.32
CA GLU A 78 8.75 5.48 -4.45
C GLU A 78 8.64 5.01 -2.99
N VAL A 79 7.44 4.77 -2.48
CA VAL A 79 7.20 4.21 -1.14
C VAL A 79 7.96 2.91 -0.93
N VAL A 80 7.98 2.04 -1.95
CA VAL A 80 8.68 0.75 -1.89
C VAL A 80 10.18 0.94 -1.62
N ALA A 81 10.76 2.02 -2.15
CA ALA A 81 12.17 2.33 -2.09
C ALA A 81 12.59 3.06 -0.80
N ILE A 82 11.68 3.22 0.17
CA ILE A 82 11.97 3.80 1.47
C ILE A 82 12.22 2.71 2.51
N ASP A 83 13.39 2.76 3.14
CA ASP A 83 13.71 2.03 4.35
C ASP A 83 14.17 2.98 5.46
N VAL A 84 13.29 3.20 6.44
CA VAL A 84 13.54 4.09 7.59
C VAL A 84 14.67 3.63 8.52
N LYS A 85 15.21 2.42 8.32
CA LYS A 85 16.35 1.88 9.09
C LYS A 85 17.70 2.24 8.46
N ARG A 86 17.70 2.84 7.27
CA ARG A 86 18.90 3.19 6.51
C ARG A 86 19.07 4.72 6.44
N ASP A 87 20.30 5.17 6.25
CA ASP A 87 20.64 6.57 5.93
C ASP A 87 21.48 6.60 4.63
N PRO A 88 20.99 7.19 3.52
CA PRO A 88 19.68 7.82 3.36
C PRO A 88 18.52 6.80 3.37
N ALA A 89 17.36 7.23 3.85
CA ALA A 89 16.18 6.35 3.95
C ALA A 89 15.64 5.94 2.56
N PHE A 90 15.65 6.87 1.61
CA PHE A 90 15.18 6.67 0.24
C PHE A 90 16.32 6.25 -0.70
N ASP A 91 16.14 5.16 -1.46
CA ASP A 91 17.02 4.79 -2.58
C ASP A 91 16.33 5.05 -3.91
N HIS A 92 16.92 5.84 -4.79
CA HIS A 92 16.37 5.96 -6.13
C HIS A 92 16.52 4.67 -6.95
N ASN A 93 17.51 3.82 -6.65
CA ASN A 93 17.77 2.59 -7.39
C ASN A 93 16.83 1.43 -7.01
N GLU A 94 16.09 1.55 -5.90
CA GLU A 94 15.12 0.54 -5.45
C GLU A 94 13.67 0.85 -5.87
N ILE A 95 13.46 1.90 -6.66
CA ILE A 95 12.14 2.20 -7.21
C ILE A 95 11.74 1.07 -8.17
N LEU A 96 10.65 0.39 -7.84
CA LEU A 96 10.10 -0.66 -8.71
C LEU A 96 9.40 -0.02 -9.91
N SER A 97 9.75 -0.45 -11.12
CA SER A 97 9.03 -0.04 -12.34
C SER A 97 7.57 -0.50 -12.33
N GLU A 98 7.31 -1.66 -11.73
CA GLU A 98 5.97 -2.22 -11.57
C GLU A 98 5.76 -2.54 -10.08
N PRO A 99 5.48 -1.53 -9.23
CA PRO A 99 5.42 -1.73 -7.77
C PRO A 99 4.26 -2.65 -7.36
N LEU A 100 3.24 -2.73 -8.21
CA LEU A 100 2.11 -3.62 -8.01
C LEU A 100 2.41 -5.05 -8.44
N ASP A 101 3.57 -5.35 -9.04
CA ASP A 101 3.94 -6.74 -9.32
C ASP A 101 4.17 -7.55 -8.04
N ALA A 102 4.70 -6.90 -6.99
CA ALA A 102 4.76 -7.45 -5.64
C ALA A 102 3.35 -7.82 -5.10
N LEU A 103 2.32 -7.20 -5.66
CA LEU A 103 0.91 -7.42 -5.38
C LEU A 103 0.16 -8.05 -6.56
N ASN A 104 0.81 -8.52 -7.64
CA ASN A 104 0.12 -9.02 -8.85
C ASN A 104 -0.68 -10.29 -8.57
N ILE A 105 -0.28 -11.03 -7.53
CA ILE A 105 -1.04 -12.16 -6.98
C ILE A 105 -2.38 -11.69 -6.38
N CYS A 106 -2.57 -10.38 -6.18
CA CYS A 106 -3.55 -9.79 -5.29
C CYS A 106 -4.60 -8.90 -5.99
N SER A 107 -5.13 -9.31 -7.14
CA SER A 107 -6.31 -8.68 -7.77
C SER A 107 -7.55 -8.59 -6.85
N SER A 108 -7.54 -9.33 -5.74
CA SER A 108 -8.57 -9.30 -4.70
C SER A 108 -8.26 -8.37 -3.51
N VAL A 109 -7.07 -7.75 -3.47
CA VAL A 109 -6.56 -6.96 -2.34
C VAL A 109 -6.35 -5.50 -2.71
N VAL A 110 -5.88 -5.22 -3.92
CA VAL A 110 -5.68 -3.86 -4.42
C VAL A 110 -6.43 -3.65 -5.73
N ILE A 111 -6.88 -2.42 -5.95
CA ILE A 111 -7.49 -1.95 -7.20
C ILE A 111 -6.74 -0.71 -7.67
N ILE A 112 -6.72 -0.54 -8.99
CA ILE A 112 -6.24 0.68 -9.63
C ILE A 112 -7.47 1.39 -10.20
N THR A 113 -7.63 2.65 -9.83
CA THR A 113 -8.69 3.51 -10.37
C THR A 113 -8.08 4.78 -10.95
N VAL A 114 -8.84 5.45 -11.80
CA VAL A 114 -8.42 6.73 -12.36
C VAL A 114 -8.96 7.85 -11.47
N ASP A 115 -8.07 8.71 -11.00
CA ASP A 115 -8.44 9.97 -10.35
C ASP A 115 -8.53 11.06 -11.42
N ASN A 116 -9.75 11.46 -11.74
CA ASN A 116 -10.04 12.53 -12.68
C ASN A 116 -10.13 13.91 -12.00
N ASP A 117 -10.12 13.96 -10.67
CA ASP A 117 -10.37 15.17 -9.88
C ASP A 117 -9.07 15.78 -9.31
N ASN A 118 -7.92 15.20 -9.63
CA ASN A 118 -6.62 15.71 -9.19
C ASN A 118 -6.28 17.02 -9.90
N LYS A 119 -6.72 18.15 -9.31
CA LYS A 119 -6.59 19.52 -9.83
C LYS A 119 -5.16 20.02 -10.11
N TRP A 120 -4.16 19.19 -9.82
CA TRP A 120 -2.75 19.53 -9.86
C TRP A 120 -1.95 18.74 -10.90
N GLU A 121 -2.63 17.87 -11.64
CA GLU A 121 -2.02 17.05 -12.67
C GLU A 121 -2.75 17.34 -13.99
N ASP A 122 -2.01 17.69 -15.03
CA ASP A 122 -2.58 18.03 -16.35
C ASP A 122 -3.24 16.80 -17.03
N SER A 123 -3.02 15.61 -16.47
CA SER A 123 -3.59 14.35 -16.93
C SER A 123 -4.13 13.54 -15.76
N PRO A 124 -5.21 12.78 -15.96
CA PRO A 124 -5.76 11.90 -14.93
C PRO A 124 -4.70 10.90 -14.43
N SER A 125 -4.46 10.85 -13.11
CA SER A 125 -3.54 9.88 -12.52
C SER A 125 -4.21 8.57 -12.19
N ARG A 126 -3.43 7.49 -12.25
CA ARG A 126 -3.83 6.20 -11.72
C ARG A 126 -3.53 6.16 -10.23
N ILE A 127 -4.58 6.04 -9.42
CA ILE A 127 -4.47 5.87 -7.98
C ILE A 127 -4.63 4.40 -7.61
N VAL A 128 -3.96 4.01 -6.53
CA VAL A 128 -3.99 2.67 -5.97
C VAL A 128 -4.76 2.71 -4.66
N ALA A 129 -5.67 1.76 -4.48
CA ALA A 129 -6.44 1.62 -3.25
C ALA A 129 -6.58 0.15 -2.86
N LEU A 130 -6.94 -0.10 -1.61
CA LEU A 130 -7.40 -1.42 -1.20
C LEU A 130 -8.70 -1.77 -1.92
N ALA A 131 -8.79 -2.98 -2.46
CA ALA A 131 -9.92 -3.46 -3.25
C ALA A 131 -11.24 -3.46 -2.48
N HIS A 132 -11.18 -3.62 -1.15
CA HIS A 132 -12.35 -3.60 -0.30
C HIS A 132 -12.00 -3.15 1.12
N TYR A 133 -12.89 -2.42 1.77
CA TYR A 133 -12.72 -1.96 3.16
C TYR A 133 -12.37 -3.10 4.14
N SER A 134 -12.90 -4.31 3.92
CA SER A 134 -12.59 -5.47 4.77
C SER A 134 -11.13 -5.94 4.71
N VAL A 135 -10.35 -5.50 3.74
CA VAL A 135 -8.89 -5.75 3.69
C VAL A 135 -8.24 -5.02 4.85
N LYS A 136 -8.52 -3.72 4.99
CA LYS A 136 -8.06 -2.90 6.12
C LYS A 136 -8.52 -3.49 7.45
N GLU A 137 -9.81 -3.82 7.58
CA GLU A 137 -10.33 -4.44 8.81
C GLU A 137 -9.55 -5.69 9.21
N TYR A 138 -9.13 -6.50 8.23
CA TYR A 138 -8.37 -7.71 8.51
C TYR A 138 -6.92 -7.41 8.91
N LEU A 139 -6.24 -6.49 8.21
CA LEU A 139 -4.85 -6.07 8.48
C LEU A 139 -4.67 -5.54 9.91
N VAL A 140 -5.66 -4.80 10.42
CA VAL A 140 -5.60 -4.19 11.76
C VAL A 140 -6.25 -5.04 12.86
N SER A 141 -6.82 -6.20 12.50
CA SER A 141 -7.48 -7.07 13.48
C SER A 141 -6.51 -7.97 14.22
N ASP A 142 -6.82 -8.32 15.46
CA ASP A 142 -6.02 -9.29 16.23
C ASP A 142 -5.94 -10.67 15.58
N ARG A 143 -6.90 -10.99 14.69
CA ARG A 143 -6.99 -12.28 14.03
C ARG A 143 -5.81 -12.56 13.11
N ILE A 144 -5.25 -11.52 12.48
CA ILE A 144 -4.14 -11.70 11.52
C ILE A 144 -2.93 -12.34 12.17
N TRP A 145 -2.68 -12.06 13.46
CA TRP A 145 -1.54 -12.57 14.22
C TRP A 145 -1.57 -14.08 14.43
N THR A 146 -2.75 -14.70 14.36
CA THR A 146 -2.91 -16.16 14.47
C THR A 146 -2.86 -16.89 13.13
N GLY A 147 -2.85 -16.15 12.02
CA GLY A 147 -2.91 -16.69 10.67
C GLY A 147 -1.55 -16.75 9.97
N LYS A 148 -1.53 -17.39 8.80
CA LYS A 148 -0.33 -17.47 7.94
C LYS A 148 0.16 -16.10 7.43
N ALA A 149 -0.70 -15.09 7.49
CA ALA A 149 -0.40 -13.72 7.08
C ALA A 149 0.00 -12.80 8.25
N ALA A 150 0.36 -13.33 9.42
CA ALA A 150 0.71 -12.56 10.61
C ALA A 150 1.77 -11.48 10.37
N LYS A 151 2.71 -11.71 9.43
CA LYS A 151 3.74 -10.73 9.05
C LYS A 151 3.19 -9.44 8.46
N TYR A 152 1.95 -9.43 7.98
CA TYR A 152 1.25 -8.26 7.44
C TYR A 152 0.33 -7.60 8.47
N GLY A 153 0.32 -8.07 9.73
CA GLY A 153 -0.44 -7.46 10.80
C GLY A 153 0.01 -6.03 11.08
N MET A 154 -0.96 -5.15 11.33
CA MET A 154 -0.72 -3.72 11.48
C MET A 154 -1.27 -3.21 12.80
N ARG A 155 -0.47 -2.39 13.47
CA ARG A 155 -0.92 -1.56 14.60
C ARG A 155 -0.99 -0.12 14.13
N ASP A 156 -2.09 0.56 14.47
CA ASP A 156 -2.41 1.90 13.98
C ASP A 156 -1.28 2.91 14.25
N ASN A 157 -0.91 3.05 15.53
CA ASN A 157 0.16 3.95 15.96
C ASN A 157 1.52 3.64 15.31
N ALA A 158 1.91 2.36 15.26
CA ALA A 158 3.18 1.95 14.67
C ALA A 158 3.24 2.20 13.15
N CYS A 159 2.10 2.06 12.46
CA CYS A 159 2.03 2.37 11.03
C CYS A 159 2.07 3.88 10.78
N HIS A 160 1.43 4.68 11.63
CA HIS A 160 1.54 6.14 11.56
C HIS A 160 2.96 6.62 11.83
N ASP A 161 3.67 6.06 12.83
CA ASP A 161 5.10 6.36 13.08
C ASP A 161 5.97 5.99 11.87
N ALA A 162 5.81 4.78 11.33
CA ALA A 162 6.58 4.34 10.17
C ALA A 162 6.38 5.26 8.96
N ILE A 163 5.14 5.67 8.67
CA ILE A 163 4.85 6.61 7.57
C ILE A 163 5.44 8.00 7.86
N ALA A 164 5.29 8.53 9.08
CA ALA A 164 5.87 9.82 9.45
C ALA A 164 7.39 9.85 9.23
N ARG A 165 8.09 8.81 9.70
CA ARG A 165 9.54 8.66 9.52
C ARG A 165 9.93 8.50 8.06
N SER A 166 9.12 7.78 7.29
CA SER A 166 9.34 7.63 5.85
C SER A 166 9.22 8.96 5.14
N CYS A 167 8.20 9.77 5.45
CA CYS A 167 8.03 11.13 4.92
C CYS A 167 9.21 12.03 5.31
N LEU A 168 9.61 12.04 6.58
CA LEU A 168 10.74 12.86 7.04
C LEU A 168 12.07 12.43 6.38
N GLY A 169 12.35 11.12 6.34
CA GLY A 169 13.53 10.56 5.69
C GLY A 169 13.56 10.86 4.19
N TYR A 170 12.40 10.81 3.53
CA TYR A 170 12.25 11.22 2.15
C TYR A 170 12.52 12.72 1.95
N LEU A 171 12.02 13.59 2.82
CA LEU A 171 12.24 15.04 2.71
C LEU A 171 13.69 15.44 3.00
N LEU A 172 14.41 14.69 3.83
CA LEU A 172 15.81 14.97 4.17
C LEU A 172 16.75 14.94 2.96
N GLN A 173 16.43 14.20 1.90
CA GLN A 173 17.24 14.16 0.69
C GLN A 173 17.39 15.54 0.05
N PHE A 174 16.38 16.40 0.19
CA PHE A 174 16.35 17.74 -0.37
C PHE A 174 17.25 18.73 0.36
N GLN A 175 17.79 18.39 1.53
CA GLN A 175 18.77 19.25 2.21
C GLN A 175 20.09 19.35 1.46
N GLN A 176 20.36 18.42 0.53
CA GLN A 176 21.59 18.35 -0.24
C GLN A 176 21.38 18.68 -1.73
N LEU A 177 20.12 18.81 -2.18
CA LEU A 177 19.75 19.08 -3.57
C LEU A 177 19.44 20.57 -3.75
N GLU A 178 19.90 21.15 -4.86
CA GLU A 178 19.37 22.43 -5.33
C GLU A 178 17.98 22.17 -5.91
N LEU A 179 16.94 22.56 -5.16
CA LEU A 179 15.55 22.39 -5.58
C LEU A 179 15.22 23.39 -6.69
N ASP A 180 14.99 22.91 -7.90
CA ASP A 180 14.23 23.63 -8.92
C ASP A 180 12.81 23.05 -9.08
N LEU A 181 11.95 23.76 -9.81
CA LEU A 181 10.55 23.35 -10.01
C LEU A 181 10.42 22.07 -10.84
N GLU A 182 11.40 21.76 -11.68
CA GLU A 182 11.43 20.56 -12.52
C GLU A 182 11.76 19.32 -11.68
N CYS A 183 12.63 19.49 -10.67
CA CYS A 183 12.98 18.52 -9.64
C CYS A 183 11.73 18.04 -8.90
N LEU A 184 10.85 18.95 -8.47
CA LEU A 184 9.62 18.60 -7.73
C LEU A 184 8.65 17.71 -8.52
N SER A 185 8.69 17.76 -9.87
CA SER A 185 7.89 16.87 -10.72
C SER A 185 8.46 15.45 -10.81
N THR A 186 9.75 15.28 -10.47
CA THR A 186 10.46 14.00 -10.49
C THR A 186 10.28 13.23 -9.19
N PHE A 187 10.08 13.93 -8.06
CA PHE A 187 9.91 13.35 -6.72
C PHE A 187 8.43 13.21 -6.36
N ARG A 188 7.85 12.07 -6.71
CA ARG A 188 6.40 11.84 -6.71
C ARG A 188 5.81 11.86 -5.30
N LEU A 189 6.55 11.39 -4.29
CA LEU A 189 6.12 11.38 -2.90
C LEU A 189 6.43 12.67 -2.11
N ALA A 190 7.14 13.64 -2.71
CA ALA A 190 7.60 14.85 -2.01
C ALA A 190 6.44 15.64 -1.41
N ARG A 191 5.39 15.86 -2.22
CA ARG A 191 4.22 16.63 -1.80
C ARG A 191 3.46 15.94 -0.67
N TYR A 192 3.14 14.65 -0.84
CA TYR A 192 2.49 13.88 0.21
C TYR A 192 3.30 13.97 1.52
N SER A 193 4.61 13.77 1.41
CA SER A 193 5.50 13.79 2.56
C SER A 193 5.47 15.14 3.27
N ALA A 194 5.56 16.24 2.54
CA ALA A 194 5.53 17.60 3.09
C ALA A 194 4.19 17.95 3.74
N GLU A 195 3.06 17.54 3.14
CA GLU A 195 1.72 17.88 3.63
C GLU A 195 1.30 17.05 4.85
N PHE A 196 1.69 15.77 4.93
CA PHE A 196 1.07 14.83 5.86
C PHE A 196 1.97 14.31 6.99
N TRP A 197 3.29 14.51 6.96
CA TRP A 197 4.18 13.95 8.00
C TRP A 197 3.75 14.32 9.43
N ILE A 198 3.38 15.58 9.67
CA ILE A 198 2.90 16.08 10.98
C ILE A 198 1.63 15.35 11.42
N SER A 199 0.68 15.18 10.50
CA SER A 199 -0.59 14.49 10.77
C SER A 199 -0.39 13.03 11.15
N HIS A 200 0.59 12.36 10.52
CA HIS A 200 0.99 11.01 10.90
C HIS A 200 1.64 11.00 12.29
N THR A 201 2.57 11.90 12.58
CA THR A 201 3.23 11.99 13.90
C THR A 201 2.23 12.21 15.04
N GLN A 202 1.20 13.04 14.83
CA GLN A 202 0.15 13.29 15.82
C GLN A 202 -0.67 12.04 16.17
N LYS A 203 -0.74 11.05 15.27
CA LYS A 203 -1.50 9.81 15.47
C LYS A 203 -0.70 8.70 16.15
N THR A 204 0.60 8.89 16.39
CA THR A 204 1.45 7.91 17.08
C THR A 204 1.15 7.81 18.58
N GLY A 205 0.51 8.82 19.18
CA GLY A 205 0.12 8.86 20.60
C GLY A 205 1.26 9.25 21.54
N GLU A 206 2.46 8.70 21.32
CA GLU A 206 3.73 9.15 21.91
C GLU A 206 4.72 9.40 20.77
N GLN A 207 5.34 10.58 20.73
CA GLN A 207 6.39 10.84 19.74
C GLN A 207 7.62 9.99 20.11
N THR A 208 8.13 9.26 19.13
CA THR A 208 9.35 8.47 19.31
C THR A 208 10.55 9.42 19.24
N GLU A 209 11.55 9.19 20.08
CA GLU A 209 12.79 9.97 20.10
C GLU A 209 13.45 10.00 18.70
N GLU A 210 13.32 8.89 17.94
CA GLU A 210 13.80 8.79 16.57
C GLU A 210 13.04 9.71 15.60
N THR A 211 11.70 9.80 15.68
CA THR A 211 10.92 10.72 14.84
C THR A 211 11.25 12.18 15.15
N ASP A 212 11.41 12.53 16.43
CA ASP A 212 11.80 13.87 16.86
C ASP A 212 13.19 14.25 16.33
N GLN A 213 14.17 13.34 16.42
CA GLN A 213 15.52 13.56 15.89
C GLN A 213 15.52 13.84 14.38
N ILE A 214 14.76 13.07 13.60
CA ILE A 214 14.68 13.26 12.14
C ILE A 214 13.98 14.59 11.82
N ALA A 215 12.92 14.95 12.55
CA ALA A 215 12.23 16.23 12.38
C ALA A 215 13.13 17.43 12.72
N ILE A 216 13.90 17.36 13.82
CA ILE A 216 14.89 18.37 14.19
C ILE A 216 15.96 18.49 13.10
N ARG A 217 16.47 17.36 12.59
CA ARG A 217 17.46 17.36 11.49
C ARG A 217 16.89 18.05 10.26
N LEU A 218 15.63 17.80 9.90
CA LEU A 218 14.97 18.42 8.75
C LEU A 218 14.87 19.95 8.91
N CYS A 219 14.52 20.43 10.10
CA CYS A 219 14.38 21.85 10.40
C CYS A 219 15.72 22.58 10.62
N SER A 220 16.78 21.86 10.96
CA SER A 220 18.10 22.42 11.18
C SER A 220 18.79 22.64 9.83
N LYS A 221 18.74 23.87 9.31
CA LYS A 221 19.53 24.25 8.12
C LYS A 221 20.99 23.83 8.30
N LYS A 222 21.56 23.13 7.31
CA LYS A 222 23.01 23.11 7.14
C LYS A 222 23.41 24.54 6.77
N SER A 223 23.95 25.28 7.73
CA SER A 223 24.59 26.56 7.45
C SER A 223 25.70 26.28 6.42
N SER A 224 25.51 26.71 5.17
CA SER A 224 26.62 26.93 4.24
C SER A 224 27.39 28.16 4.70
N ALA A 225 27.90 28.12 5.92
CA ALA A 225 29.04 28.92 6.30
C ALA A 225 30.28 28.16 5.84
N ASN A 226 31.16 28.89 5.15
CA ASN A 226 32.48 28.51 4.64
C ASN A 226 32.48 27.99 3.20
N VAL A 227 32.66 28.93 2.25
CA VAL A 227 33.89 28.95 1.44
C VAL A 227 34.33 30.41 1.31
N ASN A 228 35.56 30.67 1.75
CA ASN A 228 36.32 31.93 1.61
C ASN A 228 36.75 32.17 0.16
#